data_AF-A0A355DFM3-F1
#
_entry.id   AF-A0A355DFM3-F1
#
_cell.length_a   1.000
_cell.length_b   1.000
_cell.length_c   1.000
_cell.angle_alpha   90.00
_cell.angle_beta   90.00
_cell.angle_gamma   90.00
#
_symmetry.space_group_name_H-M   'P 1'
#
loop_
_entity.id
_entity.type
_entity.pdbx_description
1 polymer ?
#
loop_
_entity_poly.entity_id
_entity_poly.type
_entity_poly.pdbx_seq_one_letter_code
_entity_poly.pdbx_strand_id
1 'polypeptide(L)'
;AAFWAVAAAVVAGSEVVVENVYAGPGRTGFVEVLARMGADIGHAADTGDLTVRGSALTGTVVPTHEVPGLVDEVPVLAVAAACAEGETRFCGVGELRVKESDRLATIASELGAMGARVAVDGDDLVVVGGRLRGADVDSHHDHRVAMACAVA
;
A
#
# COMPACT_ATOMS: atom_id res chain seq x y z
N ALA A 1 6.04 4.96 8.73
CA ALA A 1 5.64 3.60 9.16
C ALA A 1 5.16 2.77 7.97
N ALA A 2 4.06 3.15 7.31
CA ALA A 2 3.45 2.35 6.23
C ALA A 2 4.42 1.89 5.12
N PHE A 3 5.28 2.78 4.60
CA PHE A 3 6.28 2.41 3.57
C PHE A 3 7.21 1.27 4.02
N TRP A 4 7.77 1.36 5.22
CA TRP A 4 8.61 0.31 5.80
C TRP A 4 7.84 -0.97 6.12
N ALA A 5 6.59 -0.83 6.59
CA ALA A 5 5.72 -1.97 6.86
C ALA A 5 5.42 -2.76 5.58
N VAL A 6 5.06 -2.07 4.49
CA VAL A 6 4.85 -2.72 3.19
C VAL A 6 6.14 -3.33 2.66
N ALA A 7 7.27 -2.60 2.71
CA ALA A 7 8.56 -3.12 2.26
C ALA A 7 8.93 -4.43 2.97
N ALA A 8 8.76 -4.48 4.30
CA ALA A 8 8.97 -5.70 5.07
C ALA A 8 7.98 -6.80 4.69
N ALA A 9 6.70 -6.49 4.57
CA ALA A 9 5.68 -7.49 4.26
C ALA A 9 5.95 -8.20 2.90
N VAL A 10 6.35 -7.46 1.87
CA VAL A 10 6.52 -8.00 0.51
C VAL A 10 7.89 -8.64 0.25
N VAL A 11 8.92 -8.34 1.06
CA VAL A 11 10.27 -8.91 0.90
C VAL A 11 10.41 -10.16 1.79
N ALA A 12 10.44 -11.33 1.14
CA ALA A 12 10.60 -12.61 1.82
C ALA A 12 11.85 -12.66 2.71
N GLY A 13 11.70 -13.16 3.94
CA GLY A 13 12.79 -13.28 4.91
C GLY A 13 13.23 -11.98 5.58
N SER A 14 12.55 -10.86 5.31
CA SER A 14 12.82 -9.60 5.99
C SER A 14 12.09 -9.51 7.34
N GLU A 15 12.62 -8.67 8.23
CA GLU A 15 12.01 -8.28 9.49
C GLU A 15 12.37 -6.81 9.73
N VAL A 16 11.36 -5.98 9.98
CA VAL A 16 11.54 -4.56 10.31
C VAL A 16 10.72 -4.24 11.55
N VAL A 17 11.36 -3.52 12.47
CA VAL A 17 10.69 -2.90 13.61
C VAL A 17 10.68 -1.39 13.36
N VAL A 18 9.49 -0.80 13.29
CA VAL A 18 9.31 0.65 13.28
C VAL A 18 8.93 1.06 14.69
N GLU A 19 9.83 1.74 15.38
CA GLU A 19 9.63 2.10 16.78
C GLU A 19 8.62 3.23 16.95
N ASN A 20 7.91 3.24 18.09
CA ASN A 20 7.04 4.34 18.54
C ASN A 20 5.99 4.79 17.50
N VAL A 21 5.37 3.84 16.78
CA VAL A 21 4.29 4.12 15.83
C VAL A 21 3.00 4.43 16.58
N TYR A 22 2.36 5.54 16.25
CA TYR A 22 1.06 5.93 16.81
C TYR A 22 -0.01 4.88 16.50
N ALA A 23 -0.64 4.34 17.54
CA ALA A 23 -1.68 3.30 17.46
C ALA A 23 -3.13 3.85 17.51
N GLY A 24 -3.30 5.17 17.49
CA GLY A 24 -4.62 5.77 17.74
C GLY A 24 -5.52 5.86 16.50
N PRO A 25 -6.78 6.27 16.71
CA PRO A 25 -7.84 6.17 15.70
C PRO A 25 -7.53 6.97 14.44
N GLY A 26 -7.89 6.39 13.29
CA GLY A 26 -7.84 7.04 11.98
C GLY A 26 -6.44 7.15 11.35
N ARG A 27 -5.41 6.51 11.92
CA ARG A 27 -4.02 6.56 11.41
C ARG A 27 -3.33 5.21 11.28
N THR A 28 -3.98 4.13 11.71
CA THR A 28 -3.47 2.76 11.69
C THR A 28 -4.17 1.84 10.70
N GLY A 29 -5.10 2.35 9.89
CA GLY A 29 -5.88 1.50 8.98
C GLY A 29 -5.00 0.63 8.08
N PHE A 30 -3.80 1.10 7.71
CA PHE A 30 -2.89 0.32 6.87
C PHE A 30 -2.43 -0.99 7.56
N VAL A 31 -2.33 -0.99 8.90
CA VAL A 31 -2.01 -2.19 9.69
C VAL A 31 -3.13 -3.21 9.57
N GLU A 32 -4.39 -2.76 9.68
CA GLU A 32 -5.57 -3.61 9.55
C GLU A 32 -5.70 -4.18 8.12
N VAL A 33 -5.44 -3.35 7.10
CA VAL A 33 -5.42 -3.80 5.70
C VAL A 33 -4.33 -4.85 5.49
N LEU A 34 -3.09 -4.61 5.94
CA LEU A 34 -1.99 -5.56 5.79
C LEU A 34 -2.27 -6.87 6.55
N ALA A 35 -2.79 -6.79 7.78
CA ALA A 35 -3.19 -7.96 8.55
C ALA A 35 -4.29 -8.75 7.83
N ARG A 36 -5.29 -8.07 7.24
CA ARG A 36 -6.35 -8.69 6.43
C ARG A 36 -5.80 -9.34 5.15
N MET A 37 -4.74 -8.80 4.57
CA MET A 37 -4.01 -9.41 3.44
C MET A 37 -3.17 -10.63 3.87
N GLY A 38 -3.03 -10.90 5.17
CA GLY A 38 -2.24 -12.01 5.70
C GLY A 38 -0.80 -11.65 6.08
N ALA A 39 -0.48 -10.37 6.24
CA ALA A 39 0.84 -9.95 6.69
C ALA A 39 1.15 -10.46 8.11
N ASP A 40 2.39 -10.90 8.35
CA ASP A 40 2.91 -11.14 9.69
C ASP A 40 3.30 -9.78 10.31
N ILE A 41 2.34 -9.21 11.06
CA ILE A 41 2.41 -7.85 11.60
C ILE A 41 1.90 -7.81 13.04
N GLY A 42 2.63 -7.10 13.90
CA GLY A 42 2.26 -6.87 15.30
C GLY A 42 2.54 -5.44 15.72
N HIS A 43 1.58 -4.81 16.41
CA HIS A 43 1.71 -3.46 16.95
C HIS A 43 1.62 -3.51 18.48
N ALA A 44 2.75 -3.33 19.15
CA ALA A 44 2.83 -3.39 20.62
C ALA A 44 2.08 -2.19 21.24
N ALA A 45 1.15 -2.45 22.14
CA ALA A 45 0.29 -1.40 22.73
C ALA A 45 1.01 -0.53 23.77
N ASP A 46 2.06 -1.06 24.40
CA ASP A 46 2.84 -0.41 25.46
C ASP A 46 3.96 0.46 24.89
N THR A 47 4.69 -0.02 23.89
CA THR A 47 5.78 0.75 23.24
C THR A 47 5.34 1.49 21.97
N GLY A 48 4.27 1.03 21.33
CA GLY A 48 3.87 1.51 20.00
C GLY A 48 4.72 0.92 18.87
N ASP A 49 5.60 -0.05 19.15
CA ASP A 49 6.47 -0.62 18.12
C ASP A 49 5.69 -1.49 17.15
N LEU A 50 5.91 -1.26 15.86
CA LEU A 50 5.31 -2.02 14.77
C LEU A 50 6.36 -2.98 14.21
N THR A 51 6.18 -4.28 14.46
CA THR A 51 7.02 -5.35 13.90
C THR A 51 6.33 -5.92 12.67
N VAL A 52 7.05 -6.03 11.56
CA VAL A 52 6.55 -6.63 10.31
C VAL A 52 7.58 -7.59 9.76
N ARG A 53 7.13 -8.78 9.35
CA ARG A 53 7.95 -9.83 8.75
C ARG A 53 7.46 -10.17 7.34
N GLY A 54 8.40 -10.57 6.48
CA GLY A 54 8.10 -11.02 5.12
C GLY A 54 7.11 -12.18 5.11
N SER A 55 6.02 -12.03 4.36
CA SER A 55 4.88 -12.96 4.35
C SER A 55 4.24 -13.04 2.96
N ALA A 56 3.55 -14.15 2.68
CA ALA A 56 2.76 -14.28 1.46
C ALA A 56 1.42 -13.54 1.65
N LEU A 57 1.22 -12.49 0.86
CA LEU A 57 0.00 -11.68 0.92
C LEU A 57 -1.07 -12.19 -0.03
N THR A 58 -2.33 -11.96 0.30
CA THR A 58 -3.50 -12.24 -0.52
C THR A 58 -4.30 -10.96 -0.75
N GLY A 59 -4.96 -10.88 -1.90
CA GLY A 59 -5.77 -9.73 -2.27
C GLY A 59 -6.98 -9.55 -1.36
N THR A 60 -7.44 -8.30 -1.21
CA THR A 60 -8.58 -7.95 -0.34
C THR A 60 -9.42 -6.82 -0.92
N VAL A 61 -10.58 -6.55 -0.32
CA VAL A 61 -11.34 -5.33 -0.59
C VAL A 61 -11.05 -4.31 0.51
N VAL A 62 -10.70 -3.08 0.13
CA VAL A 62 -10.67 -1.89 1.01
C VAL A 62 -11.93 -1.07 0.71
N PRO A 63 -12.98 -1.20 1.53
CA PRO A 63 -14.26 -0.53 1.29
C PRO A 63 -14.16 0.98 1.53
N THR A 64 -15.07 1.74 0.91
CA THR A 64 -15.07 3.21 0.91
C THR A 64 -15.07 3.84 2.31
N HIS A 65 -15.65 3.18 3.32
CA HIS A 65 -15.67 3.71 4.69
C HIS A 65 -14.30 3.65 5.39
N GLU A 66 -13.36 2.84 4.92
CA GLU A 66 -11.97 2.79 5.43
C GLU A 66 -11.08 3.86 4.78
N VAL A 67 -11.42 4.28 3.54
CA VAL A 67 -10.60 5.19 2.71
C VAL A 67 -10.22 6.51 3.40
N PRO A 68 -11.10 7.21 4.15
CA PRO A 68 -10.72 8.47 4.80
C PRO A 68 -9.54 8.35 5.76
N GLY A 69 -9.37 7.20 6.43
CA GLY A 69 -8.23 6.92 7.32
C GLY A 69 -7.01 6.33 6.63
N LEU A 70 -7.08 6.17 5.30
CA LEU A 70 -6.12 5.45 4.47
C LEU A 70 -5.70 6.20 3.21
N VAL A 71 -6.34 7.33 2.88
CA VAL A 71 -6.20 8.03 1.59
C VAL A 71 -4.74 8.27 1.22
N ASP A 72 -3.94 8.50 2.24
CA ASP A 72 -2.55 8.85 2.16
C ASP A 72 -1.66 7.59 2.04
N GLU A 73 -2.13 6.42 2.50
CA GLU A 73 -1.46 5.12 2.45
C GLU A 73 -1.86 4.27 1.24
N VAL A 74 -2.92 4.63 0.49
CA VAL A 74 -3.33 3.89 -0.72
C VAL A 74 -2.16 3.69 -1.72
N PRO A 75 -1.29 4.68 -2.01
CA PRO A 75 -0.14 4.47 -2.91
C PRO A 75 0.74 3.29 -2.53
N VAL A 76 1.10 3.15 -1.25
CA VAL A 76 1.97 2.06 -0.81
C VAL A 76 1.19 0.75 -0.61
N LEU A 77 -0.09 0.81 -0.23
CA LEU A 77 -0.94 -0.39 -0.18
C LEU A 77 -1.21 -0.97 -1.58
N ALA A 78 -1.21 -0.14 -2.63
CA ALA A 78 -1.25 -0.62 -4.01
C ALA A 78 0.00 -1.43 -4.38
N VAL A 79 1.17 -1.08 -3.83
CA VAL A 79 2.40 -1.89 -3.98
C VAL A 79 2.24 -3.24 -3.29
N ALA A 80 1.72 -3.25 -2.05
CA ALA A 80 1.43 -4.50 -1.34
C ALA A 80 0.47 -5.40 -2.15
N ALA A 81 -0.58 -4.80 -2.72
CA ALA A 81 -1.53 -5.49 -3.59
C ALA A 81 -0.89 -6.03 -4.88
N ALA A 82 0.02 -5.28 -5.50
CA ALA A 82 0.72 -5.69 -6.71
C ALA A 82 1.63 -6.91 -6.48
N CYS A 83 2.09 -7.11 -5.24
CA CYS A 83 2.89 -8.25 -4.82
C CYS A 83 2.08 -9.41 -4.22
N ALA A 84 0.77 -9.25 -4.03
CA ALA A 84 -0.09 -10.26 -3.40
C ALA A 84 -0.56 -11.34 -4.39
N GLU A 85 -1.13 -12.44 -3.88
CA GLU A 85 -1.90 -13.37 -4.69
C GLU A 85 -3.35 -12.89 -4.85
N GLY A 86 -3.85 -12.83 -6.10
CA GLY A 86 -5.23 -12.46 -6.40
C GLY A 86 -5.41 -10.96 -6.67
N GLU A 87 -6.61 -10.45 -6.42
CA GLU A 87 -7.01 -9.08 -6.71
C GLU A 87 -7.28 -8.31 -5.41
N THR A 88 -6.77 -7.08 -5.34
CA THR A 88 -7.17 -6.10 -4.34
C THR A 88 -7.95 -4.96 -4.99
N ARG A 89 -9.07 -4.57 -4.38
CA ARG A 89 -9.87 -3.42 -4.81
C ARG A 89 -9.93 -2.37 -3.72
N PHE A 90 -9.56 -1.14 -4.03
CA PHE A 90 -9.75 0.04 -3.19
C PHE A 90 -10.96 0.81 -3.69
N CYS A 91 -12.05 0.81 -2.93
CA CYS A 91 -13.33 1.33 -3.39
C CYS A 91 -13.50 2.82 -3.04
N GLY A 92 -13.90 3.66 -4.00
CA GLY A 92 -14.23 5.06 -3.75
C GLY A 92 -13.03 5.91 -3.32
N VAL A 93 -11.88 5.73 -3.97
CA VAL A 93 -10.63 6.47 -3.74
C VAL A 93 -10.50 7.73 -4.62
N GLY A 94 -11.61 8.29 -5.09
CA GLY A 94 -11.62 9.48 -5.96
C GLY A 94 -10.91 10.71 -5.38
N GLU A 95 -10.82 10.84 -4.05
CA GLU A 95 -10.07 11.91 -3.37
C GLU A 95 -8.57 11.92 -3.75
N LEU A 96 -8.01 10.78 -4.17
CA LEU A 96 -6.62 10.68 -4.64
C LEU A 96 -6.33 11.57 -5.86
N ARG A 97 -7.34 11.91 -6.66
CA ARG A 97 -7.18 12.71 -7.88
C ARG A 97 -6.81 14.17 -7.62
N VAL A 98 -7.11 14.66 -6.41
CA VAL A 98 -6.93 16.07 -6.01
C VAL A 98 -5.86 16.25 -4.93
N LYS A 99 -4.97 15.26 -4.77
CA LYS A 99 -3.80 15.35 -3.90
C LYS A 99 -2.68 16.12 -4.62
N GLU A 100 -1.44 16.00 -4.14
CA GLU A 100 -0.26 16.65 -4.72
C GLU A 100 -0.08 16.32 -6.22
N SER A 101 -0.56 15.14 -6.63
CA SER A 101 -0.77 14.72 -8.01
C SER A 101 -2.14 14.05 -8.15
N ASP A 102 -2.54 13.68 -9.38
CA ASP A 102 -3.59 12.66 -9.56
C ASP A 102 -2.99 11.29 -9.18
N ARG A 103 -2.92 11.01 -7.87
CA ARG A 103 -2.29 9.79 -7.34
C ARG A 103 -2.91 8.52 -7.90
N LEU A 104 -4.20 8.57 -8.26
CA LEU A 104 -4.91 7.43 -8.80
C LEU A 104 -4.39 7.08 -10.20
N ALA A 105 -4.30 8.08 -11.08
CA ALA A 105 -3.72 7.92 -12.41
C ALA A 105 -2.23 7.59 -12.35
N THR A 106 -1.49 8.29 -11.48
CA THR A 106 -0.04 8.11 -11.35
C THR A 106 0.32 6.71 -10.87
N ILE A 107 -0.28 6.21 -9.78
CA ILE A 107 0.03 4.86 -9.27
C ILE A 107 -0.33 3.78 -10.29
N ALA A 108 -1.45 3.93 -11.01
CA ALA A 108 -1.80 3.00 -12.08
C ALA A 108 -0.77 3.00 -13.22
N SER A 109 -0.27 4.17 -13.60
CA SER A 109 0.79 4.35 -14.61
C SER A 109 2.11 3.73 -14.15
N GLU A 110 2.63 4.14 -12.99
CA GLU A 110 3.97 3.75 -12.53
C GLU A 110 4.05 2.25 -12.19
N LEU A 111 3.05 1.69 -11.49
CA LEU A 111 3.01 0.24 -11.27
C LEU A 111 2.79 -0.53 -12.58
N GLY A 112 2.02 0.03 -13.51
CA GLY A 112 1.86 -0.52 -14.87
C GLY A 112 3.18 -0.59 -15.64
N ALA A 113 4.03 0.44 -15.53
CA ALA A 113 5.38 0.46 -16.10
C ALA A 113 6.27 -0.65 -15.51
N MET A 114 6.08 -0.97 -14.24
CA MET A 114 6.73 -2.11 -13.56
C MET A 114 6.11 -3.48 -13.90
N GLY A 115 5.08 -3.51 -14.74
CA GLY A 115 4.42 -4.73 -15.21
C GLY A 115 3.24 -5.21 -14.35
N ALA A 116 2.78 -4.41 -13.39
CA ALA A 116 1.57 -4.70 -12.63
C ALA A 116 0.31 -4.61 -13.51
N ARG A 117 -0.72 -5.39 -13.17
CA ARG A 117 -2.04 -5.24 -13.77
C ARG A 117 -2.89 -4.35 -12.87
N VAL A 118 -2.95 -3.08 -13.22
CA VAL A 118 -3.68 -2.06 -12.47
C VAL A 118 -4.72 -1.41 -13.37
N ALA A 119 -5.95 -1.26 -12.86
CA ALA A 119 -7.04 -0.59 -13.55
C ALA A 119 -7.71 0.43 -12.64
N VAL A 120 -8.14 1.54 -13.23
CA VAL A 120 -8.97 2.54 -12.57
C VAL A 120 -10.38 2.38 -13.12
N ASP A 121 -11.33 2.03 -12.25
CA ASP A 121 -12.74 1.79 -12.58
C ASP A 121 -13.60 2.86 -11.89
N GLY A 122 -13.82 3.98 -12.59
CA GLY A 122 -14.41 5.18 -11.99
C GLY A 122 -13.53 5.76 -10.89
N ASP A 123 -13.98 5.63 -9.65
CA ASP A 123 -13.24 6.04 -8.44
C ASP A 123 -12.59 4.86 -7.71
N ASP A 124 -12.66 3.64 -8.26
CA ASP A 124 -12.01 2.47 -7.68
C ASP A 124 -10.62 2.26 -8.30
N LEU A 125 -9.69 1.77 -7.47
CA LEU A 125 -8.41 1.24 -7.91
C LEU A 125 -8.43 -0.28 -7.78
N VAL A 126 -8.19 -0.99 -8.87
CA VAL A 126 -8.13 -2.46 -8.90
C VAL A 126 -6.71 -2.89 -9.26
N VAL A 127 -6.09 -3.69 -8.39
CA VAL A 127 -4.72 -4.18 -8.55
C VAL A 127 -4.74 -5.69 -8.52
N VAL A 128 -4.31 -6.34 -9.60
CA VAL A 128 -4.12 -7.79 -9.64
C VAL A 128 -2.65 -8.10 -9.44
N GLY A 129 -2.37 -8.88 -8.40
CA GLY A 129 -1.02 -9.18 -8.00
C GLY A 129 -0.26 -10.09 -8.97
N GLY A 130 1.06 -10.00 -8.88
CA GLY A 130 1.99 -10.65 -9.79
C GLY A 130 3.44 -10.30 -9.46
N ARG A 131 4.32 -10.40 -10.47
CA ARG A 131 5.74 -10.10 -10.32
C ARG A 131 6.08 -8.76 -10.96
N LEU A 132 6.46 -7.79 -10.14
CA LEU A 132 7.01 -6.52 -10.58
C LEU A 132 8.41 -6.66 -11.18
N ARG A 133 8.78 -5.68 -11.99
CA ARG A 133 10.11 -5.55 -12.61
C ARG A 133 10.54 -4.09 -12.51
N GLY A 134 11.85 -3.86 -12.43
CA GLY A 134 12.40 -2.50 -12.46
C GLY A 134 12.02 -1.77 -13.75
N ALA A 135 11.68 -0.50 -13.60
CA ALA A 135 11.32 0.42 -14.68
C ALA A 135 11.78 1.84 -14.33
N ASP A 136 11.94 2.68 -15.35
CA ASP A 136 12.02 4.12 -15.13
C ASP A 136 10.63 4.63 -14.76
N VAL A 137 10.54 5.35 -13.64
CA VAL A 137 9.29 5.86 -13.08
C VAL A 137 9.40 7.36 -12.80
N ASP A 138 8.27 8.04 -12.82
CA ASP A 138 8.17 9.45 -12.43
C ASP A 138 7.29 9.58 -11.18
N SER A 139 7.75 10.37 -10.22
CA SER A 139 6.98 10.69 -9.02
C SER A 139 5.88 11.72 -9.27
N HIS A 140 5.93 12.45 -10.38
CA HIS A 140 5.06 13.59 -10.70
C HIS A 140 5.05 14.63 -9.57
N HIS A 141 6.21 14.85 -8.95
CA HIS A 141 6.42 15.71 -7.79
C HIS A 141 5.63 15.31 -6.53
N ASP A 142 5.12 14.08 -6.46
CA ASP A 142 4.41 13.54 -5.30
C ASP A 142 5.32 12.62 -4.48
N HIS A 143 5.65 13.06 -3.27
CA HIS A 143 6.55 12.31 -2.38
C HIS A 143 5.99 10.93 -1.99
N ARG A 144 4.66 10.77 -1.91
CA ARG A 144 4.07 9.47 -1.56
C ARG A 144 4.14 8.49 -2.73
N VAL A 145 3.99 8.98 -3.95
CA VAL A 145 4.25 8.18 -5.17
C VAL A 145 5.73 7.82 -5.23
N ALA A 146 6.63 8.77 -5.04
CA ALA A 146 8.09 8.53 -5.06
C ALA A 146 8.48 7.41 -4.08
N MET A 147 8.01 7.50 -2.83
CA MET A 147 8.31 6.49 -1.82
C MET A 147 7.62 5.15 -2.10
N ALA A 148 6.41 5.13 -2.66
CA ALA A 148 5.74 3.89 -3.06
C ALA A 148 6.51 3.19 -4.19
N CYS A 149 6.92 3.92 -5.22
CA CYS A 149 7.71 3.37 -6.33
C CYS A 149 9.10 2.91 -5.88
N ALA A 150 9.69 3.54 -4.86
CA ALA A 150 10.96 3.09 -4.29
C ALA A 150 10.84 1.77 -3.49
N VAL A 151 9.65 1.44 -2.99
CA VAL A 151 9.36 0.17 -2.29
C VAL A 151 9.06 -0.97 -3.28
N ALA A 152 8.46 -0.62 -4.43
CA ALA A 152 8.02 -1.55 -5.48
C ALA A 152 9.19 -2.19 -6.25
#